data_AF-X0RPA9-F1
#
_entry.id   AF-X0RPA9-F1
#
_cell.length_a   1.000
_cell.length_b   1.000
_cell.length_c   1.000
_cell.angle_alpha   90.00
_cell.angle_beta   90.00
_cell.angle_gamma   90.00
#
_symmetry.space_group_name_H-M   'P 1'
#
loop_
_entity.id
_entity.type
_entity.pdbx_description
1 polymer ?
#
loop_
_entity_poly.entity_id
_entity_poly.type
_entity_poly.pdbx_seq_one_letter_code
_entity_poly.pdbx_strand_id
1 'polypeptide(L)'
;MSGMNVVDIAKVCHEVNRAYCQALGDGTQVPWEEAPQWQKSSAILGVEMHIEGEAGPEQSHEGWMAQKVADGWVYGELKDENLKTHPCLVPFDELPVDQQAKDYIFRAIVLAIIEGAKV
;
A
#
# COMPACT_ATOMS: atom_id res chain seq x y z
N MET A 1 -14.93 -2.03 -23.56
CA MET A 1 -14.47 -2.75 -22.36
C MET A 1 -14.63 -1.77 -21.20
N SER A 2 -15.47 -2.07 -20.21
CA SER A 2 -15.57 -1.20 -19.03
C SER A 2 -14.22 -1.26 -18.33
N GLY A 3 -13.54 -0.11 -18.22
CA GLY A 3 -12.26 -0.03 -17.52
C GLY A 3 -12.38 -0.55 -16.10
N MET A 4 -11.29 -1.14 -15.59
CA MET A 4 -11.19 -1.58 -14.20
C MET A 4 -11.47 -0.40 -13.26
N ASN A 5 -12.35 -0.58 -12.25
CA ASN A 5 -12.63 0.49 -11.29
C ASN A 5 -11.52 0.55 -10.21
N VAL A 6 -11.49 1.63 -9.44
CA VAL A 6 -10.48 1.86 -8.38
C VAL A 6 -10.38 0.71 -7.38
N VAL A 7 -11.52 0.10 -7.00
CA VAL A 7 -11.56 -1.01 -6.04
C VAL A 7 -10.89 -2.25 -6.62
N ASP A 8 -11.11 -2.55 -7.89
CA ASP A 8 -10.47 -3.67 -8.57
C ASP A 8 -8.95 -3.46 -8.69
N ILE A 9 -8.50 -2.23 -8.99
CA ILE A 9 -7.06 -1.89 -9.01
C ILE A 9 -6.45 -2.05 -7.61
N ALA A 10 -7.13 -1.56 -6.57
CA ALA A 10 -6.67 -1.67 -5.19
C ALA A 10 -6.55 -3.13 -4.75
N LYS A 11 -7.51 -3.98 -5.16
CA LYS A 11 -7.47 -5.42 -4.95
C LYS A 11 -6.26 -6.06 -5.62
N VAL A 12 -5.96 -5.71 -6.87
CA VAL A 12 -4.75 -6.19 -7.56
C VAL A 12 -3.49 -5.77 -6.80
N CYS A 13 -3.39 -4.51 -6.41
CA CYS A 13 -2.22 -4.00 -5.67
C CYS A 13 -2.03 -4.73 -4.33
N HIS A 14 -3.12 -4.96 -3.58
CA HIS A 14 -3.09 -5.72 -2.32
C HIS A 14 -2.61 -7.16 -2.53
N GLU A 15 -3.16 -7.86 -3.51
CA GLU A 15 -2.79 -9.26 -3.78
C GLU A 15 -1.34 -9.40 -4.25
N VAL A 16 -0.84 -8.46 -5.05
CA VAL A 16 0.57 -8.47 -5.45
C VAL A 16 1.48 -8.14 -4.25
N ASN A 17 1.14 -7.16 -3.42
CA ASN A 17 1.90 -6.87 -2.21
C ASN A 17 1.90 -8.06 -1.22
N ARG A 18 0.76 -8.75 -1.09
CA ARG A 18 0.65 -9.99 -0.30
C ARG A 18 1.56 -11.09 -0.85
N ALA A 19 1.54 -11.32 -2.16
CA ALA A 19 2.42 -12.31 -2.79
C ALA A 19 3.91 -11.95 -2.64
N TYR A 20 4.24 -10.66 -2.71
CA TYR A 20 5.58 -10.14 -2.45
C TYR A 20 6.02 -10.38 -1.00
N CYS A 21 5.18 -10.06 -0.01
CA CYS A 21 5.42 -10.39 1.41
C CYS A 21 5.67 -11.90 1.60
N GLN A 22 4.85 -12.77 1.00
CA GLN A 22 5.02 -14.22 1.08
C GLN A 22 6.37 -14.68 0.53
N ALA A 23 6.85 -14.10 -0.57
CA ALA A 23 8.16 -14.40 -1.13
C ALA A 23 9.32 -14.03 -0.19
N LEU A 24 9.11 -13.02 0.68
CA LEU A 24 10.05 -12.63 1.72
C LEU A 24 9.92 -13.47 3.01
N GLY A 25 9.01 -14.45 3.04
CA GLY A 25 8.73 -15.26 4.23
C GLY A 25 7.74 -14.63 5.21
N ASP A 26 7.10 -13.51 4.85
CA ASP A 26 6.05 -12.85 5.64
C ASP A 26 4.66 -13.33 5.21
N GLY A 27 4.09 -14.24 6.01
CA GLY A 27 2.74 -14.77 5.82
C GLY A 27 1.63 -14.00 6.55
N THR A 28 1.91 -12.83 7.11
CA THR A 28 0.94 -12.10 7.97
C THR A 28 -0.17 -11.41 7.18
N GLN A 29 0.03 -11.18 5.88
CA GLN A 29 -0.96 -10.58 4.98
C GLN A 29 -2.07 -11.58 4.60
N VAL A 30 -3.32 -11.23 4.93
CA VAL A 30 -4.51 -12.01 4.55
C VAL A 30 -4.99 -11.67 3.13
N PRO A 31 -5.72 -12.57 2.44
CA PRO A 31 -6.34 -12.26 1.15
C PRO A 31 -7.27 -11.05 1.24
N TRP A 32 -7.46 -10.33 0.12
CA TRP A 32 -8.29 -9.12 0.05
C TRP A 32 -9.67 -9.31 0.67
N GLU A 33 -10.34 -10.43 0.41
CA GLU A 33 -11.69 -10.67 0.93
C GLU A 33 -11.74 -10.67 2.47
N GLU A 34 -10.68 -11.14 3.11
CA GLU A 34 -10.53 -11.22 4.58
C GLU A 34 -9.84 -9.99 5.18
N ALA A 35 -9.30 -9.09 4.35
CA ALA A 35 -8.61 -7.90 4.81
C ALA A 35 -9.60 -6.96 5.55
N PRO A 36 -9.18 -6.37 6.68
CA PRO A 36 -10.01 -5.44 7.42
C PRO A 36 -10.31 -4.19 6.59
N GLN A 37 -11.45 -3.55 6.86
CA GLN A 37 -11.93 -2.43 6.05
C GLN A 37 -10.92 -1.28 5.96
N TRP A 38 -10.19 -0.97 7.03
CA TRP A 38 -9.19 0.09 7.03
C TRP A 38 -8.06 -0.19 6.02
N GLN A 39 -7.68 -1.46 5.84
CA GLN A 39 -6.61 -1.83 4.92
C GLN A 39 -7.09 -1.71 3.48
N LYS A 40 -8.33 -2.14 3.20
CA LYS A 40 -8.98 -1.94 1.89
C LYS A 40 -9.09 -0.45 1.54
N SER A 41 -9.55 0.36 2.48
CA SER A 41 -9.66 1.81 2.31
C SER A 41 -8.31 2.48 2.07
N SER A 42 -7.26 2.08 2.80
CA SER A 42 -5.89 2.59 2.59
C SER A 42 -5.37 2.27 1.19
N ALA A 43 -5.57 1.03 0.71
CA ALA A 43 -5.21 0.65 -0.65
C ALA A 43 -5.99 1.44 -1.72
N ILE A 44 -7.29 1.65 -1.52
CA ILE A 44 -8.13 2.47 -2.42
C ILE A 44 -7.60 3.90 -2.51
N LEU A 45 -7.31 4.54 -1.37
CA LEU A 45 -6.75 5.89 -1.32
C LEU A 45 -5.39 5.98 -2.04
N GLY A 46 -4.53 4.98 -1.87
CA GLY A 46 -3.25 4.92 -2.58
C GLY A 46 -3.42 4.82 -4.10
N VAL A 47 -4.42 4.06 -4.58
CA VAL A 47 -4.76 4.00 -6.00
C VAL A 47 -5.26 5.36 -6.50
N GLU A 48 -6.20 6.00 -5.79
CA GLU A 48 -6.73 7.31 -6.16
C GLU A 48 -5.61 8.35 -6.26
N MET A 49 -4.70 8.38 -5.29
CA MET A 49 -3.53 9.26 -5.29
C MET A 49 -2.67 9.11 -6.56
N HIS A 50 -2.37 7.87 -6.97
CA HIS A 50 -1.58 7.61 -8.17
C HIS A 50 -2.36 7.82 -9.48
N ILE A 51 -3.69 7.82 -9.44
CA ILE A 51 -4.54 8.18 -10.60
C ILE A 51 -4.57 9.70 -10.80
N GLU A 52 -4.67 10.46 -9.71
CA GLU A 52 -4.91 11.90 -9.74
C GLU A 52 -3.65 12.73 -10.06
N GLY A 53 -2.44 12.18 -9.88
CA GLY A 53 -1.22 12.94 -10.13
C GLY A 53 0.06 12.12 -10.23
N GLU A 54 1.19 12.82 -10.31
CA GLU A 54 2.53 12.26 -10.45
C GLU A 54 3.16 11.88 -9.09
N ALA A 55 2.37 11.31 -8.17
CA ALA A 55 2.88 10.86 -6.89
C ALA A 55 3.95 9.76 -7.10
N GLY A 56 5.12 9.97 -6.50
CA GLY A 56 6.20 8.99 -6.45
C GLY A 56 5.97 7.96 -5.34
N PRO A 57 6.85 6.94 -5.25
CA PRO A 57 6.82 5.94 -4.18
C PRO A 57 6.93 6.53 -2.78
N GLU A 58 7.75 7.58 -2.61
CA GLU A 58 7.88 8.29 -1.34
C GLU A 58 6.57 8.94 -0.91
N GLN A 59 5.85 9.61 -1.82
CA GLN A 59 4.56 10.23 -1.50
C GLN A 59 3.48 9.19 -1.15
N SER A 60 3.54 8.00 -1.75
CA SER A 60 2.68 6.87 -1.36
C SER A 60 2.91 6.49 0.11
N HIS A 61 4.18 6.30 0.49
CA HIS A 61 4.54 5.98 1.87
C HIS A 61 4.17 7.09 2.84
N GLU A 62 4.46 8.35 2.51
CA GLU A 62 4.12 9.51 3.32
C GLU A 62 2.61 9.61 3.56
N GLY A 63 1.79 9.35 2.52
CA GLY A 63 0.34 9.32 2.64
C GLY A 63 -0.16 8.21 3.57
N TRP A 64 0.38 6.99 3.42
CA TRP A 64 0.08 5.87 4.32
C TRP A 64 0.49 6.18 5.76
N MET A 65 1.68 6.75 5.96
CA MET A 65 2.20 7.13 7.28
C MET A 65 1.34 8.21 7.92
N ALA A 66 0.95 9.24 7.17
CA ALA A 66 0.08 10.31 7.65
C ALA A 66 -1.29 9.78 8.10
N GLN A 67 -1.88 8.84 7.34
CA GLN A 67 -3.13 8.18 7.73
C GLN A 67 -2.96 7.41 9.05
N LYS A 68 -1.88 6.62 9.17
CA LYS A 68 -1.59 5.85 10.38
C LYS A 68 -1.40 6.76 11.60
N VAL A 69 -0.65 7.84 11.47
CA VAL A 69 -0.45 8.82 12.55
C VAL A 69 -1.77 9.48 12.95
N ALA A 70 -2.62 9.86 11.98
CA ALA A 70 -3.94 10.41 12.25
C ALA A 70 -4.86 9.43 13.00
N ASP A 71 -4.73 8.13 12.72
CA ASP A 71 -5.43 7.05 13.44
C ASP A 71 -4.80 6.72 14.81
N GLY A 72 -3.78 7.47 15.23
CA GLY A 72 -3.10 7.34 16.53
C GLY A 72 -2.04 6.26 16.57
N TRP A 73 -1.51 5.84 15.43
CA TRP A 73 -0.36 4.94 15.38
C TRP A 73 0.95 5.69 15.65
N VAL A 74 1.89 4.99 16.28
CA VAL A 74 3.22 5.51 16.60
C VAL A 74 4.30 4.53 16.18
N TYR A 75 5.53 5.00 16.03
CA TYR A 75 6.67 4.12 15.80
C TYR A 75 6.80 3.07 16.93
N GLY A 76 7.15 1.84 16.54
CA GLY A 76 7.61 0.81 17.45
C GLY A 76 8.26 -0.33 16.68
N GLU A 77 9.20 -1.04 17.30
CA GLU A 77 10.04 -2.05 16.63
C GLU A 77 9.24 -3.21 16.02
N LEU A 78 8.03 -3.47 16.54
CA LEU A 78 7.12 -4.49 16.07
C LEU A 78 5.74 -3.90 15.79
N LYS A 79 5.05 -4.45 14.81
CA LYS A 79 3.65 -4.12 14.54
C LYS A 79 2.79 -4.68 15.68
N ASP A 80 2.05 -3.83 16.37
CA ASP A 80 1.05 -4.22 17.38
C ASP A 80 -0.22 -3.40 17.16
N GLU A 81 -1.35 -4.08 16.92
CA GLU A 81 -2.63 -3.42 16.64
C GLU A 81 -3.31 -2.86 17.91
N ASN A 82 -3.04 -3.45 19.08
CA ASN A 82 -3.58 -2.98 20.35
C ASN A 82 -2.84 -1.73 20.84
N LEU A 83 -1.51 -1.73 20.71
CA LEU A 83 -0.65 -0.59 21.05
C LEU A 83 -0.55 0.45 19.93
N LYS A 84 -1.08 0.12 18.74
CA LYS A 84 -0.97 0.89 17.50
C LYS A 84 0.48 1.26 17.17
N THR A 85 1.39 0.30 17.24
CA THR A 85 2.78 0.48 16.86
C THR A 85 3.06 -0.09 15.48
N HIS A 86 3.94 0.54 14.70
CA HIS A 86 4.40 -0.02 13.42
C HIS A 86 5.85 0.37 13.11
N PRO A 87 6.71 -0.57 12.68
CA PRO A 87 8.14 -0.30 12.46
C PRO A 87 8.40 0.62 11.27
N CYS A 88 7.48 0.65 10.31
CA CYS A 88 7.61 1.49 9.11
C CYS A 88 7.14 2.93 9.31
N LEU A 89 6.80 3.38 10.53
CA LEU A 89 6.51 4.79 10.81
C LEU A 89 7.81 5.59 10.99
N VAL A 90 8.60 5.59 9.90
CA VAL A 90 9.87 6.29 9.72
C VAL A 90 9.87 6.94 8.32
N PRO A 91 10.75 7.93 8.07
CA PRO A 91 10.96 8.49 6.73
C PRO A 91 11.22 7.41 5.66
N PHE A 92 10.83 7.69 4.40
CA PHE A 92 10.92 6.72 3.31
C PHE A 92 12.36 6.23 3.06
N ASP A 93 13.35 7.11 3.18
CA ASP A 93 14.77 6.82 3.02
C ASP A 93 15.36 5.98 4.18
N GLU A 94 14.68 5.95 5.33
CA GLU A 94 15.02 5.12 6.48
C GLU A 94 14.35 3.74 6.46
N LEU A 95 13.41 3.50 5.54
CA LEU A 95 12.78 2.20 5.40
C LEU A 95 13.78 1.12 4.96
N PRO A 96 13.62 -0.12 5.43
CA PRO A 96 14.25 -1.27 4.80
C PRO A 96 13.91 -1.34 3.31
N VAL A 97 14.88 -1.75 2.48
CA VAL A 97 14.73 -1.80 1.01
C VAL A 97 13.53 -2.66 0.59
N ASP A 98 13.26 -3.74 1.31
CA ASP A 98 12.12 -4.61 1.06
C ASP A 98 10.77 -3.93 1.34
N GLN A 99 10.71 -2.96 2.26
CA GLN A 99 9.52 -2.16 2.50
C GLN A 99 9.37 -1.06 1.43
N GLN A 100 10.45 -0.35 1.08
CA GLN A 100 10.43 0.63 -0.02
C GLN A 100 9.93 0.02 -1.34
N ALA A 101 10.34 -1.23 -1.63
CA ALA A 101 9.93 -1.94 -2.82
C ALA A 101 8.40 -2.09 -2.93
N LYS A 102 7.66 -2.13 -1.82
CA LYS A 102 6.20 -2.23 -1.83
C LYS A 102 5.58 -1.00 -2.48
N ASP A 103 6.04 0.20 -2.18
CA ASP A 103 5.57 1.44 -2.79
C ASP A 103 5.90 1.51 -4.29
N TYR A 104 7.13 1.11 -4.67
CA TYR A 104 7.51 1.03 -6.08
C TYR A 104 6.62 0.07 -6.86
N ILE A 105 6.37 -1.13 -6.32
CA ILE A 105 5.53 -2.16 -6.94
C ILE A 105 4.08 -1.68 -7.03
N PHE A 106 3.53 -1.13 -5.94
CA PHE A 106 2.18 -0.61 -5.88
C PHE A 106 1.95 0.44 -6.98
N ARG A 107 2.82 1.45 -7.03
CA ARG A 107 2.78 2.50 -8.06
C ARG A 107 2.87 1.93 -9.47
N ALA A 108 3.80 1.01 -9.71
CA ALA A 108 3.99 0.41 -11.03
C ALA A 108 2.74 -0.33 -11.53
N ILE A 109 2.03 -1.02 -10.64
CA ILE A 109 0.76 -1.70 -10.96
C ILE A 109 -0.29 -0.69 -11.37
N VAL A 110 -0.50 0.37 -10.57
CA VAL A 110 -1.51 1.39 -10.87
C VAL A 110 -1.23 2.02 -12.24
N LEU A 111 0.00 2.47 -12.47
CA LEU A 111 0.40 3.08 -13.74
C LEU A 111 0.22 2.14 -14.94
N ALA A 112 0.65 0.88 -14.82
CA ALA A 112 0.51 -0.09 -15.90
C ALA A 112 -0.96 -0.34 -16.29
N ILE A 113 -1.87 -0.37 -15.31
CA ILE A 113 -3.30 -0.56 -15.55
C ILE A 113 -3.92 0.68 -16.21
N ILE A 114 -3.62 1.88 -15.71
CA ILE A 114 -4.24 3.11 -16.22
C ILE A 114 -3.66 3.57 -17.56
N GLU A 115 -2.37 3.30 -17.83
CA GLU A 115 -1.75 3.54 -19.14
C GLU A 115 -2.22 2.51 -20.17
N GLY A 116 -2.34 1.24 -19.77
CA GLY A 116 -2.90 0.18 -20.62
C GLY A 116 -4.37 0.40 -21.00
N ALA A 117 -5.11 1.20 -20.22
CA ALA A 117 -6.48 1.60 -20.54
C ALA A 117 -6.58 2.79 -21.52
N LYS A 118 -5.45 3.43 -21.88
CA LYS A 118 -5.37 4.54 -22.84
C LYS A 118 -5.08 4.09 -24.28
N VAL A 119 -5.04 2.78 -24.56
CA VAL A 119 -4.82 2.20 -25.90
C VAL A 119 -6.13 1.81 -26.57
#